data_AF-A0A379EZM9-F1
#
_entry.id   AF-A0A379EZM9-F1
#
_cell.length_a   1.000
_cell.length_b   1.000
_cell.length_c   1.000
_cell.angle_alpha   90.00
_cell.angle_beta   90.00
_cell.angle_gamma   90.00
#
_symmetry.space_group_name_H-M   'P 1'
#
loop_
_entity.id
_entity.type
_entity.pdbx_description
1 polymer ?
#
loop_
_entity_poly.entity_id
_entity_poly.type
_entity_poly.pdbx_seq_one_letter_code
_entity_poly.pdbx_strand_id
1 'polypeptide(L)' 'MGAVRQVDALSELDLGIQAMAAIPAGCPSEGIGDSDIRVNFGGVTFFSGDYLYADNTGIILSEEPLGLDDDDLDDDLLEE' A
#
# COMPACT_ATOMS: atom_id res chain seq x y z
N MET A 1 6.22 -6.35 4.92
CA MET A 1 5.08 -5.58 5.46
C MET A 1 5.10 -5.60 6.99
N GLY A 2 4.63 -4.53 7.63
CA GLY A 2 4.68 -4.34 9.09
C GLY A 2 3.31 -4.11 9.71
N ALA A 3 3.30 -3.45 10.88
CA ALA A 3 2.09 -3.09 11.62
C ALA A 3 1.89 -1.57 11.68
N VAL A 4 0.64 -1.14 11.80
CA VAL A 4 0.22 0.26 11.95
C VAL A 4 -0.43 0.48 13.32
N ARG A 5 -0.76 1.74 13.65
CA ARG A 5 -1.45 2.13 14.88
C ARG A 5 -2.47 3.22 14.60
N GLN A 6 -3.35 3.49 15.57
CA GLN A 6 -4.39 4.54 15.45
C GLN A 6 -5.34 4.31 14.26
N VAL A 7 -5.80 3.06 14.10
CA VAL A 7 -6.62 2.63 12.94
C VAL A 7 -7.87 3.48 12.72
N ASP A 8 -8.52 3.96 13.79
CA ASP A 8 -9.69 4.83 13.69
C ASP A 8 -9.33 6.13 12.96
N ALA A 9 -8.26 6.80 13.38
CA ALA A 9 -7.80 8.03 12.75
C ALA A 9 -7.27 7.79 11.32
N LEU A 10 -6.63 6.65 11.07
CA LEU A 10 -6.17 6.29 9.72
C LEU A 10 -7.34 6.08 8.75
N SER A 11 -8.49 5.59 9.23
CA SER A 11 -9.68 5.34 8.41
C SER A 11 -10.37 6.62 7.92
N GLU A 12 -10.09 7.75 8.56
CA GLU A 12 -10.63 9.07 8.19
C GLU A 12 -9.78 9.79 7.12
N LEU A 13 -8.62 9.22 6.74
CA LEU A 13 -7.72 9.81 5.76
C LEU A 13 -8.08 9.36 4.34
N ASP A 14 -8.06 10.30 3.40
CA ASP A 14 -8.13 10.03 1.96
C ASP A 14 -6.76 9.55 1.43
N LEU A 15 -6.31 8.40 1.96
CA LEU A 15 -5.03 7.78 1.66
C LEU A 15 -5.13 6.25 1.77
N GLY A 16 -4.67 5.53 0.74
CA GLY A 16 -4.58 4.07 0.78
C GLY A 16 -3.50 3.57 1.75
N ILE A 17 -3.88 2.70 2.70
CA ILE A 17 -2.96 2.11 3.69
C ILE A 17 -3.15 0.59 3.75
N GLN A 18 -2.09 -0.17 3.47
CA GLN A 18 -2.06 -1.63 3.58
C GLN A 18 -1.04 -2.08 4.63
N ALA A 19 -1.46 -2.93 5.57
CA ALA A 19 -0.62 -3.41 6.67
C ALA A 19 -1.02 -4.81 7.14
N MET A 20 -0.12 -5.53 7.81
CA MET A 20 -0.39 -6.91 8.28
C MET A 20 -1.19 -6.95 9.58
N ALA A 21 -1.07 -5.93 10.42
CA ALA A 21 -1.67 -5.89 11.74
C ALA A 21 -1.75 -4.46 12.28
N ALA A 22 -2.57 -4.29 13.32
CA ALA A 22 -2.56 -3.11 14.18
C ALA A 22 -1.86 -3.43 15.51
N ILE A 23 -0.95 -2.57 15.96
CA ILE A 23 -0.28 -2.67 17.26
C ILE A 23 -0.25 -1.30 17.94
N PRO A 24 -0.60 -1.18 19.24
CA PRO A 24 -0.61 0.13 19.91
C PRO A 24 0.80 0.66 20.22
N ALA A 25 1.80 -0.22 20.30
CA ALA A 25 3.18 0.14 20.61
C ALA A 25 3.82 0.92 19.44
N GLY A 26 4.44 2.06 19.74
CA GLY A 26 5.19 2.84 18.77
C GLY A 26 6.58 2.26 18.48
N CYS A 27 7.13 2.60 17.32
CA CYS A 27 8.51 2.29 16.94
C CYS A 27 9.46 3.43 17.38
N PRO A 28 10.69 3.14 17.86
CA PRO A 28 11.70 4.17 18.11
C PRO A 28 12.13 4.89 16.82
N SER A 29 12.46 6.18 16.93
CA SER A 29 12.84 7.04 15.80
C SER A 29 14.36 7.19 15.68
N GLU A 30 15.07 6.07 15.55
CA GLU A 30 16.55 6.04 15.56
C GLU A 30 17.18 6.24 14.16
N GLY A 31 16.37 6.37 13.11
CA GLY A 31 16.85 6.61 11.74
C GLY A 31 17.57 5.42 11.11
N ILE A 32 17.39 4.21 11.66
CA ILE A 32 17.99 2.98 11.17
C ILE A 32 17.16 2.44 10.00
N GLY A 33 17.80 2.21 8.86
CA GLY A 33 17.22 1.60 7.66
C GLY A 33 17.93 2.06 6.40
N ASP A 34 17.73 1.32 5.31
CA ASP A 34 18.24 1.65 3.99
C ASP A 34 17.07 2.03 3.06
N SER A 35 17.28 3.02 2.20
CA SER A 35 16.34 3.41 1.14
C SER A 35 16.87 2.99 -0.23
N ASP A 36 15.98 2.92 -1.22
CA ASP A 36 16.31 2.60 -2.62
C ASP A 36 17.05 1.27 -2.84
N ILE A 37 16.82 0.31 -1.95
CA ILE A 37 17.27 -1.06 -2.11
C ILE A 37 16.12 -1.96 -2.53
N ARG A 38 16.44 -3.04 -3.25
CA ARG A 38 15.47 -4.10 -3.52
C ARG A 38 14.99 -4.73 -2.21
N VAL A 39 13.69 -4.89 -2.07
CA VAL A 39 13.09 -5.54 -0.89
C VAL A 39 12.22 -6.72 -1.33
N ASN A 40 12.13 -7.75 -0.48
CA ASN A 40 11.31 -8.92 -0.76
C ASN A 40 10.35 -9.19 0.40
N PHE A 41 9.06 -9.27 0.10
CA PHE A 41 8.03 -9.70 1.03
C PHE A 41 6.84 -10.27 0.27
N GLY A 42 6.10 -11.20 0.89
CA GLY A 42 4.97 -11.86 0.23
C GLY A 42 5.35 -12.68 -1.01
N GLY A 43 6.62 -13.06 -1.14
CA GLY A 43 7.14 -13.77 -2.33
C GLY A 43 7.41 -12.88 -3.54
N VAL A 44 7.17 -11.57 -3.44
CA VAL A 44 7.38 -10.57 -4.50
C VAL A 44 8.59 -9.72 -4.18
N THR A 45 9.37 -9.37 -5.21
CA THR A 45 10.52 -8.46 -5.09
C THR A 45 10.13 -7.09 -5.64
N PHE A 46 10.41 -6.05 -4.88
CA PHE A 46 10.12 -4.66 -5.21
C PHE A 46 11.41 -3.91 -5.49
N PHE A 47 11.42 -3.12 -6.55
CA PHE A 47 12.49 -2.21 -6.94
C PHE A 47 12.00 -0.77 -6.86
N SER A 48 12.92 0.17 -6.61
CA SER A 48 12.60 1.59 -6.77
C SER A 48 12.24 1.88 -8.22
N GLY A 49 11.08 2.49 -8.43
CA GLY A 49 10.56 2.83 -9.76
C GLY A 49 9.44 1.92 -10.26
N ASP A 50 9.19 0.78 -9.61
CA ASP A 50 8.05 -0.08 -9.95
C ASP A 50 6.71 0.62 -9.70
N TYR A 51 5.70 0.24 -10.48
CA TYR A 51 4.33 0.69 -10.34
C TYR A 51 3.53 -0.31 -9.52
N LEU A 52 2.93 0.17 -8.42
CA LEU A 52 2.14 -0.62 -7.49
C LEU A 52 0.66 -0.24 -7.61
N TYR A 53 -0.20 -1.26 -7.70
CA TYR A 53 -1.65 -1.11 -7.70
C TYR A 53 -2.22 -1.94 -6.56
N ALA A 54 -3.15 -1.36 -5.79
CA ALA A 54 -3.72 -1.99 -4.62
C ALA A 54 -5.21 -1.69 -4.51
N ASP A 55 -5.99 -2.71 -4.15
CA ASP A 55 -7.42 -2.63 -3.88
C ASP A 55 -7.77 -3.49 -2.65
N ASN A 56 -9.06 -3.76 -2.44
CA ASN A 56 -9.52 -4.64 -1.36
C ASN A 56 -9.19 -6.12 -1.59
N THR A 57 -8.89 -6.51 -2.83
CA THR A 57 -8.55 -7.89 -3.21
C THR A 57 -7.09 -8.19 -2.92
N GLY A 58 -6.19 -7.25 -3.25
CA GLY A 58 -4.77 -7.43 -3.05
C GLY A 58 -3.90 -6.35 -3.68
N ILE A 59 -2.63 -6.72 -3.91
CA ILE A 59 -1.60 -5.83 -4.44
C ILE A 59 -0.96 -6.51 -5.65
N ILE A 60 -0.80 -5.77 -6.73
CA ILE A 60 -0.04 -6.18 -7.92
C ILE A 60 1.09 -5.18 -8.20
N LEU A 61 2.11 -5.64 -8.91
CA LEU A 61 3.32 -4.89 -9.22
C LEU A 61 3.62 -5.01 -10.72
N SER A 62 4.06 -3.92 -11.33
CA SER A 62 4.48 -3.87 -12.73
C SER A 62 5.73 -3.00 -12.88
N GLU A 63 6.65 -3.40 -13.76
CA GLU A 63 7.85 -2.62 -14.08
C GLU A 63 7.52 -1.37 -14.91
N GLU A 64 6.42 -1.42 -15.68
CA GLU A 64 5.91 -0.32 -16.50
C GLU A 64 4.47 0.04 -16.07
N PRO A 65 4.03 1.29 -16.26
CA PRO A 65 2.67 1.68 -15.90
C PRO A 65 1.65 0.92 -16.76
N LEU A 66 0.71 0.26 -16.10
CA LEU A 66 -0.47 -0.30 -16.74
C LEU A 66 -1.39 0.84 -17.18
N GLY A 67 -1.93 0.73 -18.39
CA GLY A 67 -2.99 1.62 -18.87
C GLY A 67 -4.21 1.40 -17.99
N LEU A 68 -4.48 2.37 -17.12
CA LEU A 68 -5.75 2.49 -16.44
C LEU A 68 -6.59 3.37 -17.35
N ASP A 69 -7.50 2.78 -18.11
CA ASP A 69 -8.48 3.55 -18.85
C ASP A 69 -9.54 4.01 -17.82
N ASP A 70 -9.75 5.32 -17.70
CA ASP A 70 -10.70 5.92 -16.74
C ASP A 70 -12.15 5.43 -16.93
N ASP A 71 -12.44 4.79 -18.08
CA ASP A 71 -13.76 4.24 -18.44
C ASP A 71 -14.09 2.90 -17.73
N ASP A 72 -13.11 2.21 -17.13
CA ASP A 72 -13.31 0.93 -16.41
C ASP A 72 -13.55 1.11 -14.89
N LEU A 73 -13.48 2.35 -14.38
CA LEU A 73 -13.91 2.66 -13.02
C LEU A 73 -15.43 2.83 -13.03
N ASP A 74 -16.14 1.69 -13.05
CA ASP A 74 -17.61 1.68 -13.07
C ASP A 74 -18.17 2.62 -11.97
N ASP A 75 -19.00 3.56 -12.42
CA ASP A 75 -19.85 4.49 -11.66
C ASP A 75 -20.82 3.76 -10.70
N ASP A 76 -20.76 2.43 -10.63
CA ASP A 76 -21.61 1.51 -9.86
C ASP A 76 -21.31 1.50 -8.34
N LEU A 77 -20.29 2.22 -7.87
CA LEU A 77 -20.01 2.38 -6.43
C LEU A 77 -20.71 3.60 -5.79
N LEU A 78 -21.56 4.33 -6.55
CA LEU A 78 -22.37 5.44 -6.05
C LEU A 78 -23.85 5.09 -5.79
N GLU A 79 -24.22 3.81 -5.73
CA GLU A 79 -25.53 3.38 -5.22
C GLU A 79 -25.40 2.27 -4.15
N GLU A 80 -25.16 2.66 -2.90
CA GLU A 80 -26.01 2.40 -1.70
C GLU A 80 -25.46 3.12 -0.46
#